data_AF-A0A662E708-F1
#
_entry.id   AF-A0A662E708-F1
#
_cell.length_a   1.000
_cell.length_b   1.000
_cell.length_c   1.000
_cell.angle_alpha   90.00
_cell.angle_beta   90.00
_cell.angle_gamma   90.00
#
_symmetry.space_group_name_H-M   'P 1'
#
loop_
_entity.id
_entity.type
_entity.pdbx_description
1 polymer ?
#
loop_
_entity_poly.entity_id
_entity_poly.type
_entity_poly.pdbx_seq_one_letter_code
_entity_poly.pdbx_strand_id
1 'polypeptide(L)'
;MSSVRREVRATLDFFHDLDRQLRSERGPNGAPSTSDFQTFELLEIVEKFANDFDELPPLIAGRDDYRVMISTGVVVRAYTVIGQATANGSVELISLDLDTSQDWS
;
A
#
# COMPACT_ATOMS: atom_id res chain seq x y z
N MET A 1 -9.09 21.05 -9.44
CA MET A 1 -10.40 20.75 -8.81
C MET A 1 -10.07 20.05 -7.50
N SER A 2 -10.59 20.48 -6.34
CA SER A 2 -10.28 19.74 -5.10
C SER A 2 -11.04 18.41 -5.13
N SER A 3 -10.30 17.32 -5.32
CA SER A 3 -10.79 15.96 -5.05
C SER A 3 -11.32 15.91 -3.61
N VAL A 4 -12.52 15.38 -3.41
CA VAL A 4 -13.06 15.16 -2.07
C VAL A 4 -12.25 14.03 -1.45
N ARG A 5 -11.62 14.30 -0.30
CA ARG A 5 -10.86 13.28 0.43
C ARG A 5 -11.72 12.04 0.69
N ARG A 6 -11.29 10.89 0.19
CA ARG A 6 -11.98 9.60 0.32
C ARG A 6 -11.67 8.94 1.65
N GLU A 7 -12.63 8.18 2.18
CA GLU A 7 -12.35 7.24 3.26
C GLU A 7 -11.53 6.06 2.71
N VAL A 8 -10.44 5.70 3.38
CA VAL A 8 -9.55 4.60 2.97
C VAL A 8 -9.49 3.56 4.07
N ARG A 9 -9.58 2.29 3.69
CA ARG A 9 -9.49 1.15 4.61
C ARG A 9 -8.54 0.10 4.03
N ALA A 10 -7.62 -0.40 4.85
CA ALA A 10 -6.84 -1.58 4.49
C ALA A 10 -7.68 -2.84 4.73
N THR A 11 -7.73 -3.74 3.75
CA THR A 11 -8.43 -5.02 3.91
C THR A 11 -7.56 -6.03 4.66
N LEU A 12 -8.16 -7.16 5.06
CA LEU A 12 -7.41 -8.28 5.61
C LEU A 12 -6.41 -8.85 4.60
N ASP A 13 -6.75 -8.89 3.31
CA ASP A 13 -5.86 -9.38 2.25
C ASP A 13 -4.59 -8.52 2.13
N PHE A 14 -4.71 -7.19 2.26
CA PHE A 14 -3.55 -6.30 2.34
C PHE A 14 -2.61 -6.67 3.50
N PHE A 15 -3.15 -6.94 4.69
CA PHE A 15 -2.33 -7.34 5.83
C PHE A 15 -1.77 -8.76 5.69
N HIS A 16 -2.51 -9.69 5.07
CA HIS A 16 -2.01 -11.01 4.74
C HIS A 16 -0.85 -10.96 3.74
N ASP A 17 -0.92 -10.07 2.76
CA ASP A 17 0.18 -9.80 1.84
C ASP A 17 1.41 -9.27 2.61
N LEU A 18 1.23 -8.33 3.52
CA LEU A 18 2.30 -7.79 4.36
C LEU A 18 2.96 -8.88 5.23
N ASP A 19 2.15 -9.64 5.97
CA ASP A 19 2.62 -10.68 6.89
C ASP A 19 3.30 -11.86 6.18
N ARG A 20 2.95 -12.10 4.91
CA ARG A 20 3.62 -13.10 4.07
C ARG A 20 5.02 -12.67 3.65
N GLN A 21 5.25 -11.36 3.55
CA GLN A 21 6.47 -10.78 2.98
C GLN A 21 7.46 -10.33 4.06
N LEU A 22 6.97 -9.88 5.22
CA LEU A 22 7.79 -9.47 6.36
C LEU A 22 7.46 -10.29 7.60
N ARG A 23 8.44 -10.44 8.49
CA ARG A 23 8.24 -11.08 9.80
C ARG A 23 7.60 -10.11 10.79
N SER A 24 6.97 -10.64 11.83
CA SER A 24 6.42 -9.83 12.93
C SER A 24 7.49 -9.08 13.73
N GLU A 25 8.72 -9.62 13.78
CA GLU A 25 9.86 -9.04 14.48
C GLU A 25 10.98 -8.68 13.50
N ARG A 26 11.81 -7.71 13.88
CA ARG A 26 12.97 -7.30 13.10
C ARG A 26 13.95 -8.46 12.92
N GLY A 27 14.52 -8.57 11.73
CA GLY A 27 15.55 -9.57 11.45
C GLY A 27 16.90 -9.23 12.09
N PRO A 28 17.80 -10.21 12.25
CA PRO A 28 19.09 -10.05 12.92
C PRO A 28 20.02 -9.03 12.24
N ASN A 29 19.83 -8.80 10.93
CA ASN A 29 20.64 -7.89 10.12
C ASN A 29 19.90 -6.58 9.79
N GLY A 30 18.92 -6.19 10.62
CA GLY A 30 18.18 -4.94 10.44
C GLY A 30 17.02 -5.02 9.46
N ALA A 31 16.68 -6.21 8.96
CA ALA A 31 15.51 -6.41 8.12
C ALA A 31 14.23 -5.91 8.83
N PRO A 32 13.36 -5.17 8.12
CA PRO A 32 12.18 -4.57 8.71
C PRO A 32 11.14 -5.63 9.12
N SER A 33 10.36 -5.28 10.14
CA SER A 33 9.19 -6.04 10.55
C SER A 33 7.89 -5.50 9.91
N THR A 34 6.81 -6.27 10.01
CA THR A 34 5.46 -5.82 9.65
C THR A 34 5.07 -4.55 10.42
N SER A 35 5.43 -4.48 11.71
CA SER A 35 5.19 -3.30 12.55
C SER A 35 5.97 -2.07 12.07
N ASP A 36 7.19 -2.25 11.58
CA ASP A 36 7.96 -1.14 11.00
C ASP A 36 7.27 -0.60 9.75
N PHE A 37 6.87 -1.46 8.82
CA PHE A 37 6.15 -1.03 7.61
C PHE A 37 4.86 -0.29 7.95
N GLN A 38 4.06 -0.81 8.87
CA GLN A 38 2.82 -0.16 9.31
C GLN A 38 3.08 1.21 9.96
N THR A 39 4.18 1.36 10.69
CA THR A 39 4.54 2.60 11.37
C THR A 39 5.03 3.67 10.39
N PHE A 40 5.85 3.30 9.41
CA PHE A 40 6.53 4.26 8.54
C PHE A 40 5.80 4.51 7.21
N GLU A 41 5.13 3.52 6.63
CA GLU A 41 4.63 3.60 5.25
C GLU A 41 3.11 3.73 5.17
N LEU A 42 2.36 3.09 6.10
CA LEU A 42 0.91 2.94 5.96
C LEU A 42 0.16 4.27 5.93
N LEU A 43 0.60 5.25 6.72
CA LEU A 43 -0.04 6.57 6.75
C LEU A 43 0.09 7.29 5.40
N GLU A 44 1.27 7.27 4.78
CA GLU A 44 1.49 7.90 3.48
C GLU A 44 0.64 7.24 2.39
N ILE A 45 0.59 5.90 2.39
CA ILE A 45 -0.27 5.14 1.47
C ILE A 45 -1.74 5.58 1.63
N VAL A 46 -2.24 5.59 2.88
CA VAL A 46 -3.62 6.00 3.17
C VAL A 46 -3.88 7.43 2.72
N GLU A 47 -2.98 8.37 2.98
CA GLU A 47 -3.13 9.77 2.56
C GLU A 47 -3.12 9.92 1.04
N LYS A 48 -2.24 9.18 0.35
CA LYS A 48 -2.14 9.23 -1.11
C LYS A 48 -3.41 8.73 -1.78
N PHE A 49 -3.95 7.58 -1.33
CA PHE A 49 -5.22 7.08 -1.83
C PHE A 49 -6.41 7.96 -1.41
N ALA A 50 -6.37 8.59 -0.23
CA ALA A 50 -7.47 9.44 0.23
C ALA A 50 -7.59 10.72 -0.61
N ASN A 51 -6.47 11.35 -0.94
CA ASN A 51 -6.45 12.65 -1.60
C ASN A 51 -6.47 12.51 -3.13
N ASP A 52 -5.73 11.54 -3.67
CA ASP A 52 -5.33 11.54 -5.08
C ASP A 52 -5.77 10.26 -5.83
N PHE A 53 -6.76 9.52 -5.31
CA PHE A 53 -7.23 8.25 -5.91
C PHE A 53 -7.43 8.34 -7.43
N ASP A 54 -8.15 9.36 -7.88
CA ASP A 54 -8.52 9.51 -9.29
C ASP A 54 -7.33 9.91 -10.18
N GLU A 55 -6.23 10.38 -9.60
CA GLU A 55 -4.99 10.75 -10.29
C GLU A 55 -3.98 9.60 -10.35
N LEU A 56 -4.17 8.56 -9.54
CA LEU A 56 -3.35 7.36 -9.61
C LEU A 56 -3.56 6.65 -10.96
N PRO A 57 -2.53 5.96 -11.49
CA PRO A 57 -2.68 5.19 -12.72
C PRO A 57 -3.79 4.12 -12.60
N PRO A 58 -4.64 3.95 -13.65
CA PRO A 58 -5.54 2.82 -13.73
C PRO A 58 -4.74 1.51 -13.84
N LEU A 59 -5.10 0.53 -13.02
CA LEU A 59 -4.45 -0.79 -13.09
C LEU A 59 -4.99 -1.63 -14.27
N ILE A 60 -6.30 -1.56 -14.52
CA ILE A 60 -6.99 -2.36 -15.53
C ILE A 60 -7.68 -1.42 -16.52
N ALA A 61 -7.45 -1.62 -17.81
CA ALA A 61 -8.05 -0.79 -18.85
C ALA A 61 -9.59 -0.85 -18.78
N GLY A 62 -10.24 0.32 -18.73
CA GLY A 62 -11.70 0.44 -18.61
C GLY A 62 -12.27 0.21 -17.21
N ARG A 63 -11.42 0.04 -16.19
CA ARG A 63 -11.81 -0.10 -14.78
C ARG A 63 -11.23 1.03 -13.97
N ASP A 64 -11.99 2.11 -13.87
CA ASP A 64 -11.60 3.30 -13.11
C ASP A 64 -11.67 3.12 -11.59
N ASP A 65 -12.30 2.05 -11.15
CA ASP A 65 -12.37 1.65 -9.76
C ASP A 65 -11.10 0.98 -9.26
N TYR A 66 -10.14 0.59 -10.12
CA TYR A 66 -8.85 0.03 -9.70
C TYR A 66 -7.70 0.99 -10.00
N ARG A 67 -6.94 1.32 -8.96
CA ARG A 67 -5.82 2.25 -9.00
C ARG A 67 -4.59 1.61 -8.37
N VAL A 68 -3.43 1.89 -8.94
CA VAL A 68 -2.16 1.38 -8.45
C VAL A 68 -1.24 2.52 -8.03
N MET A 69 -0.62 2.36 -6.87
CA MET A 69 0.47 3.21 -6.38
C MET A 69 1.74 2.39 -6.40
N ILE A 70 2.80 2.94 -6.99
CA ILE A 70 4.17 2.38 -6.94
C ILE A 70 5.02 3.45 -6.27
N SER A 71 5.72 3.11 -5.19
CA SER A 71 6.54 4.05 -4.44
C SER A 71 7.79 3.41 -3.86
N THR A 72 8.69 4.25 -3.38
CA THR A 72 9.82 3.86 -2.51
C THR A 72 9.42 4.05 -1.05
N GLY A 73 9.95 3.24 -0.14
CA GLY A 73 9.69 3.36 1.29
C GLY A 73 10.89 3.84 2.09
N VAL A 74 10.64 4.17 3.35
CA VAL A 74 11.65 4.39 4.39
C VAL A 74 12.30 3.09 4.80
N VAL A 75 11.50 2.03 5.02
CA VAL A 75 12.00 0.75 5.56
C VAL A 75 12.11 -0.37 4.52
N VAL A 76 11.51 -0.18 3.35
CA VAL A 76 11.61 -1.10 2.21
C VAL A 76 12.04 -0.33 0.96
N ARG A 77 12.76 -1.00 0.04
CA ARG A 77 13.29 -0.33 -1.16
C ARG A 77 12.19 0.26 -2.02
N ALA A 78 11.16 -0.54 -2.30
CA ALA A 78 10.01 -0.16 -3.09
C ALA A 78 8.80 -1.02 -2.71
N TYR A 79 7.62 -0.55 -3.05
CA TYR A 79 6.38 -1.29 -2.88
C TYR A 79 5.32 -0.85 -3.89
N THR A 80 4.37 -1.74 -4.12
CA THR A 80 3.17 -1.50 -4.92
C THR A 80 1.95 -1.74 -4.06
N VAL A 81 0.98 -0.82 -4.11
CA VAL A 81 -0.33 -0.98 -3.45
C VAL A 81 -1.43 -0.85 -4.49
N ILE A 82 -2.40 -1.76 -4.43
CA ILE A 82 -3.60 -1.70 -5.26
C ILE A 82 -4.77 -1.24 -4.37
N GLY A 83 -5.42 -0.16 -4.79
CA GLY A 83 -6.65 0.32 -4.18
C GLY A 83 -7.85 0.14 -5.11
N GLN A 84 -8.99 -0.23 -4.52
CA GLN A 84 -10.26 -0.33 -5.22
C GLN A 84 -11.29 0.66 -4.64
N ALA A 85 -11.91 1.48 -5.49
CA ALA A 85 -13.05 2.28 -5.07
C ALA A 85 -14.30 1.40 -4.93
N THR A 86 -15.05 1.59 -3.85
CA THR A 86 -16.33 0.93 -3.62
C THR A 86 -17.47 1.76 -4.22
N ALA A 87 -18.66 1.17 -4.30
CA ALA A 87 -19.85 1.86 -4.81
C ALA A 87 -20.25 3.11 -3.98
N ASN A 88 -19.80 3.22 -2.73
CA ASN A 88 -20.07 4.38 -1.88
C ASN A 88 -18.99 5.48 -1.95
N GLY A 89 -17.94 5.27 -2.74
CA GLY A 89 -16.84 6.22 -2.93
C GLY A 89 -15.64 6.04 -2.00
N SER A 90 -15.71 5.15 -0.99
CA SER A 90 -14.55 4.75 -0.19
C SER A 90 -13.54 3.97 -1.03
N VAL A 91 -12.30 3.88 -0.55
CA VAL A 91 -11.22 3.09 -1.17
C VAL A 91 -10.81 1.96 -0.23
N GLU A 92 -10.71 0.77 -0.76
CA GLU A 92 -10.14 -0.40 -0.08
C GLU A 92 -8.73 -0.66 -0.63
N LEU A 93 -7.74 -0.73 0.25
CA LEU A 93 -6.40 -1.21 -0.13
C LEU A 93 -6.47 -2.74 -0.11
N ILE A 94 -6.38 -3.36 -1.28
CA ILE A 94 -6.73 -4.77 -1.48
C ILE A 94 -5.51 -5.68 -1.71
N SER A 95 -4.35 -5.11 -2.05
CA SER A 95 -3.12 -5.88 -2.23
C SER A 95 -1.88 -5.03 -2.01
N LEU A 96 -0.82 -5.68 -1.53
CA LEU A 96 0.50 -5.12 -1.29
C LEU A 96 1.58 -6.04 -1.86
N ASP A 97 2.52 -5.47 -2.61
CA ASP A 97 3.73 -6.16 -3.04
C ASP A 97 4.95 -5.34 -2.61
N LEU A 98 5.87 -5.97 -1.89
CA LEU A 98 7.09 -5.38 -1.39
C LEU A 98 8.26 -5.85 -2.24
N ASP A 99 9.11 -4.91 -2.61
CA ASP A 99 10.39 -5.23 -3.21
C ASP A 99 11.36 -5.75 -2.13
N THR A 100 11.34 -7.06 -1.95
CA THR A 100 12.18 -7.80 -0.99
C THR A 100 13.50 -8.27 -1.59
N SER A 101 13.86 -7.81 -2.80
CA SER A 101 15.11 -8.21 -3.48
C SER A 101 16.39 -7.68 -2.82
N GLN A 102 16.26 -6.90 -1.76
CA GLN A 102 17.40 -6.39 -0.99
C GLN A 102 17.98 -7.53 -0.14
N ASP A 103 19.24 -7.86 -0.36
CA ASP A 103 19.95 -8.81 0.50
C ASP A 103 20.26 -8.14 1.84
N TRP A 104 19.61 -8.64 2.88
CA TRP A 104 19.90 -8.33 4.28
C TRP A 104 20.86 -9.37 4.89
N SER A 105 21.67 -10.05 4.07
CA SER A 105 22.58 -11.14 4.49
C SER A 105 23.81 -10.64 5.22
#